data_AF-W1VYG0-F1
#
_entry.id   AF-W1VYG0-F1
#
_cell.length_a   1.000
_cell.length_b   1.000
_cell.length_c   1.000
_cell.angle_alpha   90.00
_cell.angle_beta   90.00
_cell.angle_gamma   90.00
#
_symmetry.space_group_name_H-M   'P 1'
#
loop_
_entity.id
_entity.type
_entity.pdbx_description
1 polymer ?
#
loop_
_entity_poly.entity_id
_entity_poly.type
_entity_poly.pdbx_seq_one_letter_code
_entity_poly.pdbx_strand_id
1 'polypeptide(L)'
;MLSYIEKRYLDELFNRDGYVLDFSTNAFDEFTFQNIGIRLCEKYHLSKGKSLREFTNEGDSYKIAKLYKGLLEYYSVYFSDEIEESKKNNRGTSFKTLYIKCKDIVDRELSNSSNLMSEAEVLKIKLSSKYTNDLIDLMLEMVDRNPTEAIGKSKELLESCCKEICNNLGENKKDNLKLTQLVKETFRCLKIPNESMIIDETEDKIVKQITGSLNGLASGINDLRNHYGSGHGRERNFKALSKKHAELS
;
A
#
# COMPACT_ATOMS: atom_id res chain seq x y z
N MET A 1 -0.80 -3.31 15.35
CA MET A 1 -2.13 -3.15 15.98
C MET A 1 -1.98 -2.31 17.23
N LEU A 2 -2.75 -1.22 17.32
CA LEU A 2 -2.64 -0.25 18.42
C LEU A 2 -3.17 -0.80 19.74
N SER A 3 -2.39 -0.67 20.81
CA SER A 3 -2.81 -0.95 22.17
C SER A 3 -3.82 0.08 22.68
N TYR A 4 -4.51 -0.25 23.77
CA TYR A 4 -5.46 0.67 24.42
C TYR A 4 -4.83 2.01 24.81
N ILE A 5 -3.60 1.98 25.33
CA ILE A 5 -2.89 3.18 25.77
C ILE A 5 -2.51 4.05 24.56
N GLU A 6 -2.07 3.44 23.47
CA GLU A 6 -1.69 4.15 22.25
C GLU A 6 -2.88 4.83 21.58
N LYS A 7 -4.02 4.13 21.52
CA LYS A 7 -5.29 4.73 21.07
C LYS A 7 -5.65 5.95 21.91
N ARG A 8 -5.38 5.93 23.22
CA ARG A 8 -5.62 7.10 24.09
C ARG A 8 -4.68 8.26 23.80
N TYR A 9 -3.40 8.03 23.54
CA TYR A 9 -2.50 9.12 23.14
C TYR A 9 -2.95 9.80 21.85
N LEU A 10 -3.33 9.01 20.84
CA LEU A 10 -3.85 9.52 19.57
C LEU A 10 -5.15 10.29 19.78
N ASP A 11 -6.07 9.75 20.57
CA ASP A 11 -7.34 10.43 20.89
C ASP A 11 -7.11 11.74 21.67
N GLU A 12 -6.19 11.76 22.65
CA GLU A 12 -5.87 12.97 23.41
C GLU A 12 -5.25 14.09 22.56
N LEU A 13 -4.47 13.75 21.53
CA LEU A 13 -3.85 14.74 20.66
C LEU A 13 -4.84 15.28 19.64
N PHE A 14 -5.57 14.39 18.97
CA PHE A 14 -6.37 14.74 17.80
C PHE A 14 -7.85 14.98 18.09
N ASN A 15 -8.43 14.32 19.10
CA ASN A 15 -9.85 14.36 19.41
C ASN A 15 -10.12 15.06 20.75
N ARG A 16 -10.22 16.38 20.70
CA ARG A 16 -10.43 17.27 21.86
C ARG A 16 -11.92 17.31 22.19
N ASP A 17 -12.38 16.32 22.95
CA ASP A 17 -13.77 16.21 23.41
C ASP A 17 -14.82 16.15 22.26
N GLY A 18 -14.47 15.45 21.17
CA GLY A 18 -15.34 15.27 20.01
C GLY A 18 -15.03 16.21 18.84
N TYR A 19 -14.19 17.23 19.07
CA TYR A 19 -13.60 18.07 18.04
C TYR A 19 -12.32 17.44 17.55
N VAL A 20 -12.31 17.01 16.29
CA VAL A 20 -11.08 16.56 15.64
C VAL A 20 -10.36 17.80 15.13
N LEU A 21 -9.34 18.23 15.88
CA LEU A 21 -8.63 19.49 15.67
C LEU A 21 -9.61 20.65 15.40
N ASP A 22 -9.37 21.46 14.37
CA ASP A 22 -10.20 22.58 13.90
C ASP A 22 -11.07 22.22 12.68
N PHE A 23 -11.19 20.93 12.33
CA PHE A 23 -11.97 20.52 11.17
C PHE A 23 -13.49 20.75 11.34
N SER A 24 -14.12 21.28 10.30
CA SER A 24 -15.57 21.14 10.10
C SER A 24 -15.91 19.68 9.74
N THR A 25 -17.17 19.25 9.88
CA THR A 25 -17.56 17.86 9.52
C THR A 25 -17.29 17.57 8.04
N ASN A 26 -17.64 18.51 7.15
CA ASN A 26 -17.39 18.37 5.72
C ASN A 26 -15.89 18.34 5.40
N ALA A 27 -15.09 19.21 6.02
CA ALA A 27 -13.63 19.23 5.82
C ALA A 27 -12.96 17.96 6.35
N PHE A 28 -13.44 17.40 7.47
CA PHE A 28 -12.93 16.15 8.02
C PHE A 28 -13.24 14.95 7.11
N ASP A 29 -14.44 14.90 6.53
CA ASP A 29 -14.81 13.86 5.57
C ASP A 29 -13.98 13.97 4.28
N GLU A 30 -13.79 15.17 3.76
CA GLU A 30 -12.93 15.37 2.59
C GLU A 30 -11.47 15.01 2.89
N PHE A 31 -10.95 15.40 4.07
CA PHE A 31 -9.61 15.05 4.52
C PHE A 31 -9.42 13.54 4.64
N THR A 32 -10.37 12.83 5.26
CA THR A 32 -10.32 11.37 5.41
C THR A 32 -10.46 10.67 4.06
N PHE A 33 -11.29 11.19 3.15
CA PHE A 33 -11.40 10.68 1.78
C PHE A 33 -10.08 10.82 1.01
N GLN A 34 -9.42 11.97 1.08
CA GLN A 34 -8.14 12.18 0.40
C GLN A 34 -7.01 11.30 0.96
N ASN A 35 -7.01 11.05 2.28
CA ASN A 35 -5.96 10.24 2.90
C ASN A 35 -6.19 8.73 2.69
N ILE A 36 -7.41 8.24 2.88
CA ILE A 36 -7.70 6.80 2.96
C ILE A 36 -8.88 6.32 2.10
N GLY A 37 -9.48 7.21 1.30
CA GLY A 37 -10.60 6.88 0.41
C GLY A 37 -11.95 6.69 1.13
N ILE A 38 -12.06 7.06 2.40
CA ILE A 38 -13.27 6.86 3.22
C ILE A 38 -13.67 8.19 3.87
N ARG A 39 -14.90 8.63 3.63
CA ARG A 39 -15.53 9.74 4.37
C ARG A 39 -16.06 9.20 5.70
N LEU A 40 -15.36 9.43 6.80
CA LEU A 40 -15.65 8.73 8.06
C LEU A 40 -17.02 9.07 8.64
N CYS A 41 -17.42 10.34 8.68
CA CYS A 41 -18.73 10.71 9.24
C CYS A 41 -19.88 10.22 8.36
N GLU A 42 -19.72 10.25 7.03
CA GLU A 42 -20.67 9.62 6.11
C GLU A 42 -20.76 8.10 6.31
N LYS A 43 -19.63 7.41 6.48
CA LYS A 43 -19.59 5.95 6.68
C LYS A 43 -20.25 5.53 7.99
N TYR A 44 -19.90 6.19 9.09
CA TYR A 44 -20.32 5.78 10.44
C TYR A 44 -21.62 6.43 10.89
N HIS A 45 -22.06 7.51 10.24
CA HIS A 45 -23.20 8.33 10.68
C HIS A 45 -23.05 8.84 12.14
N LEU A 46 -21.81 9.11 12.54
CA LEU A 46 -21.45 9.61 13.87
C LEU A 46 -20.73 10.97 13.77
N SER A 47 -20.55 11.64 14.92
CA SER A 47 -19.73 12.87 14.98
C SER A 47 -18.26 12.58 14.66
N LYS A 48 -17.51 13.57 14.16
CA LYS A 48 -16.08 13.41 13.78
C LYS A 48 -15.26 12.60 14.77
N GLY A 49 -15.26 12.98 16.05
CA GLY A 49 -14.49 12.28 17.07
C GLY A 49 -14.98 10.86 17.34
N LYS A 50 -16.29 10.59 17.24
CA LYS A 50 -16.85 9.24 17.37
C LYS A 50 -16.50 8.39 16.15
N SER A 51 -16.64 8.92 14.94
CA SER A 51 -16.28 8.26 13.68
C SER A 51 -14.79 7.93 13.62
N LEU A 52 -13.93 8.85 14.08
CA LEU A 52 -12.49 8.61 14.19
C LEU A 52 -12.19 7.47 15.17
N ARG A 53 -12.81 7.47 16.36
CA ARG A 53 -12.65 6.38 17.35
C ARG A 53 -13.14 5.04 16.82
N GLU A 54 -14.28 5.02 16.15
CA GLU A 54 -14.85 3.81 15.56
C GLU A 54 -13.88 3.25 14.52
N PHE A 55 -13.43 4.08 13.58
CA PHE A 55 -12.44 3.71 12.58
C PHE A 55 -11.12 3.21 13.20
N THR A 56 -10.63 3.84 14.26
CA THR A 56 -9.41 3.39 14.97
C THR A 56 -9.59 2.05 15.68
N ASN A 57 -10.83 1.62 15.93
CA ASN A 57 -11.13 0.33 16.56
C ASN A 57 -11.29 -0.82 15.58
N GLU A 58 -11.94 -0.60 14.44
CA GLU A 58 -12.26 -1.66 13.46
C GLU A 58 -11.53 -1.53 12.12
N GLY A 59 -10.86 -0.40 11.87
CA GLY A 59 -10.20 -0.11 10.61
C GLY A 59 -8.99 -0.99 10.33
N ASP A 60 -8.62 -1.03 9.06
CA ASP A 60 -7.37 -1.65 8.63
C ASP A 60 -6.17 -0.91 9.24
N SER A 61 -5.17 -1.67 9.72
CA SER A 61 -4.04 -1.11 10.47
C SER A 61 -3.21 -0.13 9.63
N TYR A 62 -3.03 -0.40 8.34
CA TYR A 62 -2.31 0.50 7.44
C TYR A 62 -3.11 1.78 7.21
N LYS A 63 -4.41 1.69 6.90
CA LYS A 63 -5.26 2.89 6.72
C LYS A 63 -5.36 3.72 8.01
N ILE A 64 -5.43 3.08 9.18
CA ILE A 64 -5.35 3.78 10.48
C ILE A 64 -4.04 4.57 10.57
N ALA A 65 -2.90 3.91 10.34
CA ALA A 65 -1.59 4.55 10.42
C ALA A 65 -1.44 5.69 9.39
N LYS A 66 -1.91 5.49 8.16
CA LYS A 66 -1.91 6.50 7.10
C LYS A 66 -2.76 7.72 7.45
N LEU A 67 -3.97 7.52 7.98
CA LEU A 67 -4.82 8.62 8.41
C LEU A 67 -4.17 9.43 9.54
N TYR A 68 -3.61 8.75 10.55
CA TYR A 68 -2.93 9.44 11.65
C TYR A 68 -1.64 10.13 11.21
N LYS A 69 -0.94 9.62 10.19
CA LYS A 69 0.17 10.33 9.55
C LYS A 69 -0.28 11.67 8.97
N GLY A 70 -1.36 11.67 8.18
CA GLY A 70 -1.93 12.90 7.65
C GLY A 70 -2.33 13.87 8.77
N LEU A 71 -2.92 13.37 9.85
CA LEU A 71 -3.29 14.21 11.00
C LEU A 71 -2.07 14.78 11.72
N LEU A 72 -0.96 14.03 11.83
CA LEU A 72 0.32 14.54 12.37
C LEU A 72 0.89 15.65 11.49
N GLU A 73 0.90 15.46 10.18
CA GLU A 73 1.36 16.46 9.21
C GLU A 73 0.52 17.74 9.34
N TYR A 74 -0.81 17.61 9.34
CA TYR A 74 -1.73 18.72 9.56
C TYR A 74 -1.46 19.43 10.89
N TYR A 75 -1.34 18.67 11.98
CA TYR A 75 -1.07 19.21 13.31
C TYR A 75 0.25 19.98 13.36
N SER A 76 1.31 19.47 12.73
CA SER A 76 2.62 20.12 12.71
C SER A 76 2.64 21.46 11.98
N VAL A 77 1.71 21.67 11.03
CA VAL A 77 1.61 22.89 10.23
C VAL A 77 0.69 23.92 10.89
N TYR A 78 -0.50 23.48 11.36
CA TYR A 78 -1.53 24.40 11.83
C TYR A 78 -1.54 24.59 13.35
N PHE A 79 -0.83 23.74 14.10
CA PHE A 79 -0.74 23.79 15.57
C PHE A 79 0.73 23.80 16.05
N SER A 80 1.66 24.29 15.24
CA SER A 80 3.10 24.38 15.57
C SER A 80 3.37 25.08 16.90
N ASP A 81 2.64 26.16 17.20
CA ASP A 81 2.80 26.93 18.43
C ASP A 81 2.55 26.08 19.69
N GLU A 82 1.64 25.10 19.62
CA GLU A 82 1.37 24.20 20.75
C GLU A 82 2.55 23.25 21.03
N ILE A 83 3.33 22.93 19.98
CA ILE A 83 4.54 22.12 20.07
C ILE A 83 5.71 22.97 20.57
N GLU A 84 5.91 24.15 19.98
CA GLU A 84 7.04 25.03 20.27
C GLU A 84 6.97 25.60 21.68
N GLU A 85 5.81 26.13 22.08
CA GLU A 85 5.58 26.70 23.40
C GLU A 85 5.32 25.62 24.48
N SER A 86 5.34 24.34 24.09
CA SER A 86 5.13 23.20 24.99
C SER A 86 3.84 23.30 25.81
N LYS A 87 2.77 23.88 25.20
CA LYS A 87 1.46 24.04 25.82
C LYS A 87 0.97 22.71 26.38
N LYS A 88 0.26 22.77 27.50
CA LYS A 88 -0.23 21.57 28.18
C LYS A 88 -1.69 21.33 27.85
N ASN A 89 -2.06 20.07 27.69
CA ASN A 89 -3.45 19.67 27.64
C ASN A 89 -4.11 19.76 29.02
N ASN A 90 -5.41 19.51 29.09
CA ASN A 90 -6.21 19.56 30.33
C ASN A 90 -5.72 18.59 31.43
N ARG A 91 -4.86 17.61 31.09
CA ARG A 91 -4.26 16.64 32.02
C ARG A 91 -2.83 17.03 32.44
N GLY A 92 -2.35 18.21 32.04
CA GLY A 92 -1.00 18.69 32.36
C GLY A 92 0.12 18.10 31.51
N THR A 93 -0.20 17.26 30.52
CA THR A 93 0.78 16.70 29.59
C THR A 93 1.06 17.69 28.47
N SER A 94 2.33 17.90 28.12
CA SER A 94 2.70 18.80 27.02
C SER A 94 2.29 18.22 25.66
N PHE A 95 1.70 19.05 24.80
CA PHE A 95 1.36 18.70 23.42
C PHE A 95 2.59 18.26 22.63
N LYS A 96 3.77 18.84 22.89
CA LYS A 96 5.04 18.37 22.31
C LYS A 96 5.32 16.90 22.64
N THR A 97 5.12 16.50 23.90
CA THR A 97 5.32 15.11 24.33
C THR A 97 4.29 14.17 23.72
N LEU A 98 3.02 14.59 23.64
CA LEU A 98 1.97 13.81 22.98
C LEU A 98 2.26 13.64 21.49
N TYR A 99 2.67 14.71 20.81
CA TYR A 99 3.04 14.70 19.41
C TYR A 99 4.17 13.71 19.12
N ILE A 100 5.27 13.77 19.89
CA ILE A 100 6.39 12.84 19.73
C ILE A 100 5.93 11.39 19.94
N LYS A 101 5.17 11.10 21.00
CA LYS A 101 4.64 9.76 21.24
C LYS A 101 3.74 9.26 20.11
N CYS A 102 2.83 10.11 19.63
CA CYS A 102 1.93 9.77 18.53
C CYS A 102 2.71 9.53 17.22
N LYS A 103 3.73 10.35 16.97
CA LYS A 103 4.63 10.18 15.83
C LYS A 103 5.36 8.84 15.89
N ASP A 104 5.97 8.50 17.03
CA ASP A 104 6.67 7.22 17.20
C ASP A 104 5.73 6.01 16.99
N ILE A 105 4.49 6.11 17.48
CA ILE A 105 3.45 5.09 17.26
C ILE A 105 3.13 4.95 15.78
N VAL A 106 2.85 6.07 15.09
CA VAL A 106 2.48 6.06 13.66
C VAL A 106 3.64 5.58 12.80
N ASP A 107 4.86 6.06 13.04
CA ASP A 107 6.06 5.64 12.31
C ASP A 107 6.33 4.14 12.50
N ARG A 108 6.13 3.61 13.72
CA ARG A 108 6.21 2.17 13.97
C ARG A 108 5.11 1.41 13.25
N GLU A 109 3.86 1.84 13.32
CA GLU A 109 2.76 1.14 12.63
C GLU A 109 2.94 1.19 11.11
N LEU A 110 3.42 2.29 10.53
CA LEU A 110 3.76 2.39 9.11
C LEU A 110 4.95 1.51 8.74
N SER A 111 5.98 1.45 9.59
CA SER A 111 7.15 0.58 9.38
C SER A 111 6.78 -0.89 9.49
N ASN A 112 5.89 -1.27 10.41
CA ASN A 112 5.31 -2.61 10.49
C ASN A 112 4.34 -2.89 9.33
N SER A 113 3.76 -1.84 8.76
CA SER A 113 2.88 -1.89 7.58
C SER A 113 3.64 -1.61 6.27
N SER A 114 4.97 -1.74 6.26
CA SER A 114 5.82 -1.78 5.04
C SER A 114 5.56 -3.05 4.19
N ASN A 115 4.33 -3.54 4.24
CA ASN A 115 3.88 -4.79 3.66
C ASN A 115 2.77 -4.47 2.66
N LEU A 116 3.13 -4.48 1.37
CA LEU A 116 2.25 -4.63 0.20
C LEU A 116 1.29 -3.45 -0.11
N MET A 117 0.67 -2.81 0.89
CA MET A 117 -0.31 -1.73 0.70
C MET A 117 0.34 -0.40 0.28
N SER A 118 1.50 -0.05 0.83
CA SER A 118 2.25 1.13 0.40
C SER A 118 2.70 1.02 -1.06
N GLU A 119 3.17 -0.15 -1.46
CA GLU A 119 3.61 -0.47 -2.82
C GLU A 119 2.42 -0.45 -3.78
N ALA A 120 1.29 -1.01 -3.35
CA ALA A 120 0.04 -1.00 -4.10
C ALA A 120 -0.44 0.44 -4.38
N GLU A 121 -0.40 1.35 -3.41
CA GLU A 121 -0.79 2.75 -3.62
C GLU A 121 0.13 3.46 -4.61
N VAL A 122 1.44 3.24 -4.54
CA VAL A 122 2.39 3.79 -5.52
C VAL A 122 2.10 3.26 -6.93
N LEU A 123 1.77 1.98 -7.07
CA LEU A 123 1.41 1.38 -8.37
C LEU A 123 0.13 1.98 -8.94
N LYS A 124 -0.89 2.23 -8.11
CA LYS A 124 -2.14 2.88 -8.54
C LYS A 124 -1.91 4.26 -9.16
N ILE A 125 -1.02 5.06 -8.56
CA ILE A 125 -0.67 6.38 -9.07
C ILE A 125 0.07 6.28 -10.43
N LYS A 126 1.04 5.36 -10.54
CA LYS A 126 1.90 5.26 -11.72
C LYS A 126 1.25 4.59 -12.93
N LEU A 127 0.35 3.64 -12.72
CA LEU A 127 -0.29 2.87 -13.80
C LEU A 127 -1.65 3.46 -14.20
N SER A 128 -2.25 4.30 -13.35
CA SER A 128 -3.38 5.23 -13.56
C SER A 128 -4.64 4.74 -14.30
N SER A 129 -4.77 3.44 -14.60
CA SER A 129 -5.99 2.89 -15.20
C SER A 129 -6.95 2.41 -14.12
N LYS A 130 -8.26 2.68 -14.30
CA LYS A 130 -9.32 2.17 -13.42
C LYS A 130 -9.22 0.64 -13.24
N TYR A 131 -8.96 -0.07 -14.33
CA TYR A 131 -8.77 -1.52 -14.33
C TYR A 131 -7.63 -1.97 -13.42
N THR A 132 -6.47 -1.31 -13.49
CA THR A 132 -5.30 -1.67 -12.66
C THR A 132 -5.58 -1.40 -11.19
N ASN A 133 -6.29 -0.33 -10.86
CA ASN A 133 -6.67 -0.01 -9.48
C ASN A 133 -7.61 -1.07 -8.89
N ASP A 134 -8.65 -1.43 -9.64
CA ASP A 134 -9.61 -2.47 -9.26
C ASP A 134 -8.91 -3.84 -9.09
N LEU A 135 -7.94 -4.14 -9.96
CA LEU A 135 -7.13 -5.36 -9.88
C LEU A 135 -6.24 -5.41 -8.64
N ILE A 136 -5.62 -4.28 -8.28
CA ILE A 136 -4.79 -4.16 -7.07
C ILE A 136 -5.65 -4.32 -5.81
N ASP A 137 -6.82 -3.66 -5.75
CA ASP A 137 -7.74 -3.80 -4.60
C ASP A 137 -8.22 -5.23 -4.43
N LEU A 138 -8.60 -5.88 -5.53
CA LEU A 138 -9.01 -7.28 -5.52
C LEU A 138 -7.86 -8.20 -5.08
N MET A 139 -6.65 -7.97 -5.57
CA MET A 139 -5.47 -8.76 -5.18
C MET A 139 -5.23 -8.68 -3.67
N LEU A 140 -5.28 -7.48 -3.08
CA LEU A 140 -5.09 -7.27 -1.65
C LEU A 140 -6.17 -7.94 -0.81
N GLU A 141 -7.44 -7.84 -1.23
CA GLU A 141 -8.55 -8.53 -0.56
C GLU A 141 -8.37 -10.06 -0.55
N MET A 142 -7.86 -10.61 -1.66
CA MET A 142 -7.66 -12.06 -1.81
C MET A 142 -6.52 -12.60 -0.94
N VAL A 143 -5.57 -11.76 -0.49
CA VAL A 143 -4.48 -12.21 0.41
C VAL A 143 -5.05 -12.89 1.67
N ASP A 144 -6.14 -12.35 2.23
CA ASP A 144 -6.80 -12.92 3.41
C ASP A 144 -7.89 -13.92 3.04
N ARG A 145 -8.67 -13.64 1.97
CA ARG A 145 -9.86 -14.46 1.63
C ARG A 145 -9.53 -15.72 0.85
N ASN A 146 -8.61 -15.63 -0.11
CA ASN A 146 -8.22 -16.72 -0.98
C ASN A 146 -6.80 -16.49 -1.53
N PRO A 147 -5.76 -16.90 -0.76
CA PRO A 147 -4.36 -16.66 -1.14
C PRO A 147 -3.99 -17.24 -2.52
N THR A 148 -4.68 -18.31 -2.94
CA THR A 148 -4.52 -18.90 -4.28
C THR A 148 -4.96 -17.93 -5.39
N GLU A 149 -6.06 -17.20 -5.20
CA GLU A 149 -6.51 -16.17 -6.15
C GLU A 149 -5.59 -14.96 -6.12
N ALA A 150 -5.06 -14.58 -4.95
CA ALA A 150 -4.14 -13.46 -4.83
C ALA A 150 -2.94 -13.60 -5.77
N ILE A 151 -2.33 -14.81 -5.83
CA ILE A 151 -1.21 -15.10 -6.76
C ILE A 151 -1.65 -14.99 -8.23
N GLY A 152 -2.86 -15.43 -8.57
CA GLY A 152 -3.42 -15.26 -9.91
C GLY A 152 -3.53 -13.78 -10.30
N LYS A 153 -4.01 -12.96 -9.37
CA LYS A 153 -4.14 -11.50 -9.54
C LYS A 153 -2.78 -10.81 -9.60
N SER A 154 -1.78 -11.26 -8.85
CA SER A 154 -0.40 -10.76 -8.98
C SER A 154 0.17 -11.00 -10.36
N LYS A 155 -0.09 -12.17 -10.97
CA LYS A 155 0.30 -12.47 -12.35
C LYS A 155 -0.40 -11.56 -13.36
N GLU A 156 -1.72 -11.37 -13.23
CA GLU A 156 -2.49 -10.45 -14.08
C GLU A 156 -1.98 -9.01 -13.96
N LEU A 157 -1.66 -8.57 -12.73
CA LEU A 157 -1.11 -7.24 -12.47
C LEU A 157 0.23 -7.06 -13.16
N LEU A 158 1.14 -8.03 -13.06
CA LEU A 158 2.45 -7.98 -13.71
C LEU A 158 2.31 -7.93 -15.24
N GLU A 159 1.35 -8.67 -15.82
CA GLU A 159 1.04 -8.58 -17.24
C GLU A 159 0.54 -7.20 -17.64
N SER A 160 -0.38 -6.63 -16.87
CA SER A 160 -0.89 -5.28 -17.11
C SER A 160 0.19 -4.22 -17.01
N CYS A 161 1.06 -4.28 -15.99
CA CYS A 161 2.21 -3.38 -15.86
C CYS A 161 3.11 -3.45 -17.09
N CYS A 162 3.51 -4.66 -17.49
CA CYS A 162 4.38 -4.84 -18.64
C CYS A 162 3.69 -4.31 -19.91
N LYS A 163 2.43 -4.70 -20.16
CA LYS A 163 1.56 -4.20 -21.26
C LYS A 163 1.59 -2.69 -21.35
N GLU A 164 1.26 -2.02 -20.26
CA GLU A 164 1.20 -0.57 -20.16
C GLU A 164 2.54 0.12 -20.48
N ILE A 165 3.66 -0.40 -19.93
CA ILE A 165 4.99 0.17 -20.19
C ILE A 165 5.30 0.23 -21.68
N CYS A 166 5.14 -0.87 -22.41
CA CYS A 166 5.48 -0.86 -23.84
C CYS A 166 4.46 -0.10 -24.69
N ASN A 167 3.18 -0.09 -24.28
CA ASN A 167 2.17 0.72 -24.96
C ASN A 167 2.52 2.21 -24.86
N ASN A 168 2.93 2.68 -23.67
CA ASN A 168 3.35 4.06 -23.44
C ASN A 168 4.65 4.43 -24.18
N LEU A 169 5.48 3.44 -24.50
CA LEU A 169 6.68 3.62 -25.34
C LEU A 169 6.39 3.48 -26.84
N GLY A 170 5.12 3.28 -27.23
CA GLY A 170 4.70 3.18 -28.63
C GLY A 170 5.10 1.88 -29.33
N GLU A 171 5.47 0.84 -28.59
CA GLU A 171 5.87 -0.44 -29.17
C GLU A 171 4.68 -1.41 -29.29
N ASN A 172 4.36 -1.79 -30.54
CA ASN A 172 3.33 -2.79 -30.81
C ASN A 172 3.82 -4.18 -30.37
N LYS A 173 3.12 -4.73 -29.39
CA LYS A 173 3.37 -6.09 -28.90
C LYS A 173 2.76 -7.14 -29.80
N LYS A 174 3.39 -8.31 -29.85
CA LYS A 174 2.74 -9.52 -30.35
C LYS A 174 1.63 -9.93 -29.37
N ASP A 175 0.48 -10.28 -29.92
CA ASP A 175 -0.59 -10.88 -29.13
C ASP A 175 -0.15 -12.24 -28.57
N ASN A 176 -0.65 -12.58 -27.37
CA ASN A 176 -0.46 -13.87 -26.69
C ASN A 176 0.96 -14.21 -26.18
N LEU A 177 1.79 -13.21 -25.84
CA LEU A 177 3.05 -13.46 -25.14
C LEU A 177 2.81 -14.08 -23.75
N LYS A 178 3.58 -15.12 -23.41
CA LYS A 178 3.66 -15.62 -22.03
C LYS A 178 4.32 -14.57 -21.13
N LEU A 179 4.06 -14.62 -19.82
CA LEU A 179 4.59 -13.65 -18.85
C LEU A 179 6.09 -13.39 -18.99
N THR A 180 6.91 -14.45 -19.03
CA THR A 180 8.38 -14.33 -19.13
C THR A 180 8.82 -13.74 -20.47
N GLN A 181 8.09 -13.99 -21.55
CA GLN A 181 8.36 -13.36 -22.85
C GLN A 181 7.98 -11.88 -22.82
N LEU A 182 6.87 -11.55 -22.18
CA LEU A 182 6.40 -10.18 -22.01
C LEU A 182 7.36 -9.34 -21.14
N VAL A 183 7.94 -9.92 -20.08
CA VAL A 183 8.96 -9.25 -19.25
C VAL A 183 10.23 -8.98 -20.05
N LYS A 184 10.72 -9.96 -20.82
CA LYS A 184 11.87 -9.76 -21.72
C LYS A 184 11.62 -8.68 -22.76
N GLU A 185 10.42 -8.67 -23.34
CA GLU A 185 10.03 -7.63 -24.29
C GLU A 185 9.97 -6.25 -23.62
N THR A 186 9.53 -6.19 -22.37
CA THR A 186 9.52 -4.94 -21.58
C THR A 186 10.94 -4.41 -21.38
N PHE A 187 11.91 -5.26 -21.06
CA PHE A 187 13.32 -4.85 -21.00
C PHE A 187 13.83 -4.34 -22.35
N ARG A 188 13.41 -4.98 -23.47
CA ARG A 188 13.75 -4.51 -24.82
C ARG A 188 13.20 -3.10 -25.08
N CYS A 189 11.93 -2.85 -24.78
CA CYS A 189 11.32 -1.53 -24.95
C CYS A 189 12.00 -0.46 -24.09
N LEU A 190 12.42 -0.82 -22.88
CA LEU A 190 13.17 0.05 -21.97
C LEU A 190 14.66 0.20 -22.36
N LYS A 191 15.12 -0.50 -23.39
CA LYS A 191 16.53 -0.55 -23.83
C LYS A 191 17.47 -0.99 -22.71
N ILE A 192 17.13 -2.10 -22.04
CA ILE A 192 17.93 -2.69 -20.96
C ILE A 192 18.41 -4.10 -21.37
N PRO A 193 19.74 -4.36 -21.36
CA PRO A 193 20.82 -3.37 -21.24
C PRO A 193 20.82 -2.42 -22.44
N ASN A 194 21.31 -1.20 -22.24
CA ASN A 194 21.53 -0.29 -23.35
C ASN A 194 22.86 -0.65 -23.99
N GLU A 195 22.83 -1.47 -25.05
CA GLU A 195 24.02 -2.00 -25.73
C GLU A 195 25.02 -0.91 -26.15
N SER A 196 24.55 0.32 -26.38
CA SER A 196 25.40 1.47 -26.76
C SER A 196 26.10 2.17 -25.60
N MET A 197 25.79 1.82 -24.35
CA MET A 197 26.36 2.42 -23.13
C MET A 197 27.08 1.41 -22.24
N ILE A 198 27.34 0.19 -22.74
CA ILE A 198 28.11 -0.82 -22.00
C ILE A 198 29.50 -0.28 -21.72
N ILE A 199 29.88 -0.25 -20.44
CA ILE A 199 31.17 0.28 -19.98
C ILE A 199 32.28 -0.76 -20.20
N ASP A 200 32.02 -2.01 -19.78
CA ASP A 200 32.92 -3.15 -19.92
C ASP A 200 32.16 -4.49 -19.81
N GLU A 201 32.87 -5.62 -20.01
CA GLU A 201 32.29 -6.97 -19.91
C GLU A 201 31.76 -7.32 -18.52
N THR A 202 32.29 -6.69 -17.46
CA THR A 202 31.87 -6.96 -16.08
C THR A 202 30.51 -6.31 -15.83
N GLU A 203 30.34 -5.06 -16.27
CA GLU A 203 29.07 -4.34 -16.21
C GLU A 203 27.97 -5.08 -17.00
N ASP A 204 28.24 -5.51 -18.25
CA ASP A 204 27.29 -6.28 -19.06
C ASP A 204 26.85 -7.59 -18.36
N LYS A 205 27.78 -8.31 -17.75
CA LYS A 205 27.47 -9.53 -16.96
C LYS A 205 26.57 -9.21 -15.76
N ILE A 206 26.84 -8.13 -15.04
CA ILE A 206 26.03 -7.72 -13.88
C ILE A 206 24.61 -7.34 -14.33
N VAL A 207 24.45 -6.56 -15.39
CA VAL A 207 23.12 -6.18 -15.89
C VAL A 207 22.33 -7.39 -16.40
N LYS A 208 22.99 -8.31 -17.12
CA LYS A 208 22.36 -9.58 -17.54
C LYS A 208 21.93 -10.44 -16.34
N GLN A 209 22.72 -10.46 -15.26
CA GLN A 209 22.35 -11.16 -14.04
C GLN A 209 21.13 -10.52 -13.36
N ILE A 210 21.07 -9.19 -13.27
CA ILE A 210 19.93 -8.47 -12.66
C ILE A 210 18.65 -8.70 -13.47
N THR A 211 18.69 -8.47 -14.78
CA THR A 211 17.54 -8.68 -15.68
C THR A 211 17.10 -10.14 -15.73
N GLY A 212 18.05 -11.07 -15.70
CA GLY A 212 17.81 -12.51 -15.58
C GLY A 212 17.08 -12.86 -14.28
N SER A 213 17.51 -12.27 -13.15
CA SER A 213 16.88 -12.48 -11.84
C SER A 213 15.44 -11.96 -11.80
N LEU A 214 15.19 -10.77 -12.35
CA LEU A 214 13.84 -10.21 -12.47
C LEU A 214 12.91 -11.08 -13.32
N ASN A 215 13.40 -11.59 -14.46
CA ASN A 215 12.64 -12.52 -15.28
C ASN A 215 12.43 -13.88 -14.56
N GLY A 216 13.39 -14.29 -13.73
CA GLY A 216 13.27 -15.46 -12.85
C GLY A 216 12.14 -15.32 -11.83
N LEU A 217 11.98 -14.14 -11.22
CA LEU A 217 10.86 -13.85 -10.31
C LEU A 217 9.52 -13.96 -11.01
N ALA A 218 9.39 -13.40 -12.22
CA ALA A 218 8.18 -13.53 -13.03
C ALA A 218 7.87 -15.00 -13.37
N SER A 219 8.90 -15.80 -13.66
CA SER A 219 8.73 -17.25 -13.84
C SER A 219 8.22 -17.92 -12.57
N GLY A 220 8.81 -17.62 -11.42
CA GLY A 220 8.40 -18.18 -10.12
C GLY A 220 6.94 -17.87 -9.78
N ILE A 221 6.46 -16.65 -10.04
CA ILE A 221 5.05 -16.27 -9.88
C ILE A 221 4.16 -17.11 -10.81
N ASN A 222 4.57 -17.25 -12.08
CA ASN A 222 3.82 -18.04 -13.05
C ASN A 222 3.74 -19.51 -12.65
N ASP A 223 4.83 -20.08 -12.13
CA ASP A 223 4.89 -21.48 -11.69
C ASP A 223 4.06 -21.70 -10.43
N LEU A 224 4.14 -20.79 -9.45
CA LEU A 224 3.30 -20.81 -8.26
C LEU A 224 1.80 -20.74 -8.63
N ARG A 225 1.45 -19.85 -9.57
CA ARG A 225 0.09 -19.74 -10.13
C ARG A 225 -0.33 -21.02 -10.83
N ASN A 226 0.52 -21.64 -11.63
CA ASN A 226 0.16 -22.84 -12.38
C ASN A 226 -0.05 -24.04 -11.46
N HIS A 227 0.80 -24.20 -10.44
CA HIS A 227 0.69 -25.31 -9.50
C HIS A 227 -0.44 -25.11 -8.50
N TYR A 228 -0.70 -23.90 -8.03
CA TYR A 228 -1.62 -23.65 -6.90
C TYR A 228 -2.83 -22.78 -7.25
N GLY A 229 -2.93 -22.24 -8.47
CA GLY A 229 -4.03 -21.41 -8.96
C GLY A 229 -5.37 -22.13 -9.09
N SER A 230 -6.48 -21.40 -9.10
CA SER A 230 -7.84 -21.96 -9.21
C SER A 230 -8.23 -22.46 -10.60
N GLY A 231 -7.41 -22.25 -11.62
CA GLY A 231 -7.75 -22.53 -13.03
C GLY A 231 -7.87 -24.00 -13.42
N HIS A 232 -7.67 -24.94 -12.50
CA HIS A 232 -7.73 -26.38 -12.75
C HIS A 232 -8.43 -27.11 -11.59
N GLY A 233 -9.17 -28.18 -11.93
CA GLY A 233 -9.80 -29.05 -10.93
C GLY A 233 -8.76 -29.66 -9.97
N ARG A 234 -9.14 -29.82 -8.70
CA ARG A 234 -8.25 -30.25 -7.63
C ARG A 234 -8.65 -31.61 -7.08
N GLU A 235 -7.65 -32.39 -6.71
CA GLU A 235 -7.85 -33.64 -5.97
C GLU A 235 -8.31 -33.35 -4.53
N ARG A 236 -8.97 -34.33 -3.90
CA ARG A 236 -9.59 -34.19 -2.58
C ARG A 236 -8.63 -33.72 -1.47
N ASN A 237 -7.33 -34.02 -1.61
CA ASN A 237 -6.30 -33.74 -0.62
C ASN A 237 -5.44 -32.51 -0.96
N PHE A 238 -5.86 -31.67 -1.92
CA PHE A 238 -5.12 -30.47 -2.30
C PHE A 238 -4.98 -29.50 -1.13
N LYS A 239 -3.75 -29.06 -0.85
CA LYS A 239 -3.46 -28.03 0.15
C LYS A 239 -3.37 -26.67 -0.55
N ALA A 240 -4.29 -25.77 -0.20
CA ALA A 240 -4.30 -24.40 -0.69
C ALA A 240 -3.15 -23.59 -0.09
N LEU A 241 -2.79 -22.50 -0.77
CA LEU A 241 -1.81 -21.54 -0.25
C LEU A 241 -2.38 -20.84 1.00
N SER A 242 -1.48 -20.55 1.94
CA SER A 242 -1.79 -19.70 3.10
C SER A 242 -1.41 -18.24 2.83
N LYS A 243 -1.88 -17.33 3.68
CA LYS A 243 -1.53 -15.91 3.66
C LYS A 243 -0.01 -15.67 3.54
N LYS A 244 0.79 -16.40 4.31
CA LYS A 244 2.27 -16.36 4.25
C LYS A 244 2.84 -16.62 2.86
N HIS A 245 2.22 -17.53 2.09
CA HIS A 245 2.67 -17.80 0.72
C HIS A 245 2.30 -16.66 -0.24
N ALA A 246 1.18 -15.97 -0.02
CA ALA A 246 0.78 -14.81 -0.80
C ALA A 246 1.61 -13.56 -0.48
N GLU A 247 2.00 -13.39 0.78
CA GLU A 247 2.84 -12.28 1.26
C GLU A 247 4.34 -12.55 1.11
N LEU A 248 4.73 -13.81 0.89
CA LEU A 248 6.12 -14.30 1.00
C LEU A 248 6.76 -13.95 2.36
N SER A 249 6.00 -14.15 3.45
CA SER A 249 6.32 -13.75 4.84
C SER A 249 6.47 -14.90 5.87
#